data_AF-A0A7W1NA93-F1
#
_entry.id   AF-A0A7W1NA93-F1
#
_cell.length_a   1.000
_cell.length_b   1.000
_cell.length_c   1.000
_cell.angle_alpha   90.00
_cell.angle_beta   90.00
_cell.angle_gamma   90.00
#
_symmetry.space_group_name_H-M   'P 1'
#
loop_
_entity.id
_entity.type
_entity.pdbx_description
1 polymer ?
#
loop_
_entity_poly.entity_id
_entity_poly.type
_entity_poly.pdbx_seq_one_letter_code
_entity_poly.pdbx_strand_id
1 'polypeptide(L)' 'MIHRFLAVLWVRLREWSGDDAYERYLADHRDHAHALMSRRDFYRDYFDRRGKRPRCC' A
#
# COMPACT_ATOMS: atom_id res chain seq x y z
N MET A 1 18.71 18.33 15.24
CA MET A 1 17.23 18.43 15.11
C MET A 1 16.74 18.17 13.68
N ILE A 2 17.36 18.75 12.65
CA ILE A 2 16.98 18.61 11.22
C ILE A 2 16.84 17.14 10.75
N HIS A 3 17.74 16.25 11.19
CA HIS A 3 17.73 14.83 10.82
C HIS A 3 16.47 14.06 11.24
N ARG A 4 15.85 14.41 12.39
CA ARG A 4 14.61 13.71 12.85
C ARG A 4 13.40 14.12 12.01
N PHE A 5 13.34 15.37 11.56
CA PHE A 5 12.29 15.84 10.68
C PHE A 5 12.37 15.18 9.30
N LEU A 6 13.58 15.09 8.73
CA LEU A 6 13.82 14.36 7.48
C LEU A 6 13.43 12.89 7.60
N ALA A 7 13.73 12.23 8.72
CA ALA A 7 13.34 10.83 8.94
C ALA A 7 11.80 10.66 8.98
N VAL A 8 11.09 11.54 9.70
CA VAL A 8 9.62 11.49 9.77
C VAL A 8 8.99 11.80 8.42
N LEU A 9 9.52 12.80 7.71
CA LEU A 9 9.03 13.16 6.39
C LEU A 9 9.27 12.03 5.39
N TRP A 10 10.44 11.37 5.45
CA TRP A 10 10.77 10.22 4.62
C TRP A 10 9.83 9.03 4.85
N VAL A 11 9.52 8.72 6.12
CA VAL A 11 8.54 7.68 6.47
C VAL A 11 7.16 8.04 5.93
N ARG A 12 6.71 9.30 6.11
CA ARG A 12 5.42 9.76 5.59
C ARG A 12 5.36 9.77 4.07
N LEU A 13 6.45 10.13 3.39
CA LEU A 13 6.54 10.13 1.94
C LEU A 13 6.53 8.70 1.40
N ARG A 14 7.13 7.75 2.11
CA ARG A 14 7.08 6.32 1.81
C ARG A 14 5.69 5.72 2.00
N GLU A 15 5.02 6.07 3.09
CA GLU A 15 3.63 5.70 3.34
C GLU A 15 2.69 6.30 2.27
N TRP A 16 2.90 7.56 1.89
CA TRP A 16 2.07 8.25 0.90
C TRP A 16 2.33 7.77 -0.53
N SER A 17 3.56 7.39 -0.85
CA SER A 17 3.93 6.79 -2.15
C SER A 17 3.28 5.42 -2.36
N GLY A 18 2.72 4.78 -1.33
CA GLY A 18 2.11 3.46 -1.42
C GLY A 18 3.13 2.31 -1.50
N ASP A 19 4.40 2.57 -1.18
CA ASP A 19 5.45 1.54 -1.06
C ASP A 19 5.14 0.58 0.11
N ASP A 20 4.50 1.12 1.14
CA ASP A 20 4.07 0.40 2.36
C ASP A 20 2.64 -0.19 2.24
N ALA A 21 1.95 0.00 1.11
CA ALA A 21 0.56 -0.44 0.97
C ALA A 21 0.42 -1.97 1.13
N TYR A 22 1.41 -2.72 0.65
CA TYR A 22 1.47 -4.17 0.81
C TYR A 22 1.79 -4.60 2.25
N GLU A 23 2.64 -3.86 2.96
CA GLU A 23 3.00 -4.15 4.35
C GLU A 23 1.82 -3.89 5.29
N ARG A 24 1.03 -2.82 5.04
CA ARG A 24 -0.26 -2.60 5.70
C ARG A 24 -1.27 -3.69 5.40
N TYR A 25 -1.35 -4.15 4.15
CA TYR A 25 -2.20 -5.30 3.78
C TYR A 25 -1.81 -6.56 4.56
N LEU A 26 -0.51 -6.84 4.67
CA LEU A 26 0.00 -7.96 5.45
C LEU A 26 -0.30 -7.81 6.95
N ALA A 27 -0.14 -6.61 7.52
CA ALA A 27 -0.42 -6.36 8.93
C ALA A 27 -1.92 -6.57 9.26
N ASP A 28 -2.80 -6.11 8.38
CA ASP A 28 -4.25 -6.26 8.50
C ASP A 28 -4.73 -7.70 8.25
N HIS A 29 -4.08 -8.42 7.32
CA HIS A 29 -4.43 -9.81 7.01
C HIS A 29 -3.66 -10.84 7.84
N ARG A 30 -2.73 -10.43 8.70
CA ARG A 30 -2.02 -11.32 9.62
C ARG A 30 -2.96 -12.00 10.63
N ASP A 31 -4.00 -11.29 11.04
CA ASP A 31 -4.99 -11.79 12.02
C ASP A 31 -6.11 -12.59 11.35
N HIS A 32 -6.27 -12.44 10.03
CA HIS A 32 -7.26 -13.17 9.25
C HIS A 32 -6.63 -14.45 8.68
N ALA A 33 -7.24 -15.61 8.92
CA ALA A 33 -6.79 -16.91 8.41
C ALA A 33 -7.00 -17.09 6.88
N HIS A 34 -6.81 -16.04 6.09
CA HIS A 34 -6.91 -16.04 4.64
C HIS A 34 -5.55 -16.17 3.98
N ALA A 35 -5.53 -16.82 2.81
CA ALA A 35 -4.34 -16.90 1.99
C ALA A 35 -3.89 -15.48 1.58
N LEU A 36 -2.68 -15.10 1.97
CA LEU A 36 -2.08 -13.81 1.63
C LEU A 36 -1.77 -13.78 0.13
N MET A 37 -2.22 -12.72 -0.55
CA MET A 37 -1.83 -12.48 -1.92
C MET A 37 -0.35 -12.14 -2.02
N SER A 38 0.33 -12.60 -3.08
CA SER A 38 1.70 -12.18 -3.37
C SER A 38 1.77 -10.68 -3.63
N ARG A 39 2.89 -10.04 -3.26
CA ARG A 39 3.14 -8.60 -3.47
C ARG A 39 2.81 -8.16 -4.90
N ARG A 40 3.20 -8.95 -5.90
CA ARG A 40 2.96 -8.63 -7.31
C ARG A 40 1.48 -8.66 -7.65
N ASP A 41 0.76 -9.68 -7.17
CA ASP A 41 -0.68 -9.80 -7.42
C ASP A 41 -1.46 -8.69 -6.69
N PHE A 42 -1.03 -8.31 -5.49
CA PHE A 42 -1.61 -7.20 -4.74
C PHE A 42 -1.52 -5.89 -5.53
N TYR A 43 -0.32 -5.53 -6.00
CA TYR A 43 -0.18 -4.30 -6.79
C TYR A 43 -0.93 -4.38 -8.12
N ARG A 44 -0.97 -5.55 -8.77
CA ARG A 44 -1.76 -5.73 -10.00
C ARG A 44 -3.24 -5.44 -9.77
N ASP A 45 -3.84 -6.06 -8.74
CA ASP A 45 -5.25 -5.83 -8.38
C ASP A 45 -5.50 -4.40 -7.89
N TYR A 46 -4.58 -3.83 -7.11
CA TYR A 46 -4.65 -2.43 -6.65
C TYR A 46 -4.71 -1.44 -7.83
N PHE A 47 -3.85 -1.60 -8.83
CA PHE A 47 -3.86 -0.76 -10.03
C PHE A 47 -5.04 -1.07 -10.95
N ASP A 48 -5.44 -2.33 -11.09
CA ASP A 48 -6.62 -2.71 -11.88
C ASP A 48 -7.89 -2.08 -11.32
N ARG A 49 -8.11 -2.13 -10.00
CA ARG A 49 -9.23 -1.44 -9.32
C ARG A 49 -9.18 0.08 -9.48
N ARG A 50 -7.98 0.67 -9.41
CA ARG A 50 -7.79 2.13 -9.55
C ARG A 50 -8.04 2.59 -10.99
N GLY A 51 -7.68 1.77 -11.98
CA GLY A 51 -7.90 2.01 -13.41
C GLY A 51 -9.34 1.70 -13.87
N LYS A 52 -10.00 0.73 -13.25
CA LYS A 52 -11.40 0.34 -13.50
C LYS A 52 -12.41 1.20 -12.75
N ARG A 53 -12.20 2.52 -12.67
CA ARG A 53 -13.36 3.39 -12.43
C ARG A 53 -14.29 3.18 -13.63
N PRO A 54 -15.54 2.71 -13.43
CA PRO A 54 -16.47 2.58 -14.54
C PRO A 54 -16.59 3.96 -15.16
N ARG A 55 -16.18 4.09 -16.42
CA ARG A 55 -16.56 5.23 -17.22
C ARG A 55 -18.07 5.09 -17.36
N CYS A 56 -18.82 5.79 -16.50
CA CYS A 56 -20.25 5.91 -16.65
C CYS A 56 -20.50 6.45 -18.06
N CYS A 57 -21.02 5.58 -18.92
CA CYS A 57 -21.74 5.98 -20.12
C CYS A 57 -23.12 6.49 -19.69
#